data_AF-T1J1E4-F1
#
_entry.id   AF-T1J1E4-F1
#
_cell.length_a   1.000
_cell.length_b   1.000
_cell.length_c   1.000
_cell.angle_alpha   90.00
_cell.angle_beta   90.00
_cell.angle_gamma   90.00
#
_symmetry.space_group_name_H-M   'P 1'
#
loop_
_entity.id
_entity.type
_entity.pdbx_description
1 polymer ?
#
loop_
_entity_poly.entity_id
_entity_poly.type
_entity_poly.pdbx_seq_one_letter_code
_entity_poly.pdbx_strand_id
1 'polypeptide(L)'
;MVLNTAQPDGDDYVAMKQQFCDLFRRFRNESDILRDSKQILTHIIDSSRIAARIITLEQLLEVLEQRDELSADNVTILKEWPVALKCFTIQPMLEQYEKLQDVYSKEQRCNVCQVVVEHNLKLPDPKPEKPVENKEKEATDNSEDLDDAFDAIAQHLGRSWKDLGRKFRLSEYDIQDIDDKEKRLVDRAYSVFTYWKEKAGNDATVMTLIQVLQKCRRKDLVDILTKGKP
;
A
#
# COMPACT_ATOMS: atom_id res chain seq x y z
N MET A 1 -15.46 -28.61 3.96
CA MET A 1 -14.31 -28.61 3.03
C MET A 1 -14.13 -27.19 2.57
N VAL A 2 -13.02 -26.56 2.95
CA VAL A 2 -12.69 -25.18 2.61
C VAL A 2 -12.42 -25.14 1.12
N LEU A 3 -13.28 -24.48 0.35
CA LEU A 3 -13.06 -24.28 -1.08
C LEU A 3 -11.97 -23.23 -1.24
N ASN A 4 -10.87 -23.67 -1.84
CA ASN A 4 -9.71 -22.85 -2.15
C ASN A 4 -10.14 -21.77 -3.15
N THR A 5 -10.04 -20.50 -2.75
CA THR A 5 -10.24 -19.33 -3.60
C THR A 5 -9.03 -19.21 -4.52
N ALA A 6 -9.04 -19.87 -5.68
CA ALA A 6 -8.00 -19.65 -6.68
C ALA A 6 -8.35 -18.36 -7.45
N GLN A 7 -7.96 -17.22 -6.90
CA GLN A 7 -7.55 -16.06 -7.71
C GLN A 7 -6.41 -16.50 -8.65
N PRO A 8 -6.10 -15.79 -9.74
CA PRO A 8 -4.83 -16.02 -10.44
C PRO A 8 -3.73 -16.07 -9.39
N ASP A 9 -3.00 -17.18 -9.33
CA ASP A 9 -1.98 -17.37 -8.31
C ASP A 9 -0.92 -16.26 -8.50
N GLY A 10 -0.13 -15.96 -7.47
CA GLY A 10 0.95 -14.96 -7.60
C GLY A 10 1.84 -15.24 -8.82
N ASP A 11 1.93 -16.51 -9.21
CA ASP A 11 2.65 -17.01 -10.38
C ASP A 11 2.06 -16.57 -11.73
N ASP A 12 0.74 -16.48 -11.88
CA ASP A 12 0.08 -16.07 -13.14
C ASP A 12 0.30 -14.58 -13.42
N TYR A 13 0.20 -13.76 -12.36
CA TYR A 13 0.49 -12.34 -12.43
C TYR A 13 1.97 -12.06 -12.75
N VAL A 14 2.88 -12.80 -12.10
CA VAL A 14 4.32 -12.72 -12.39
C VAL A 14 4.62 -13.15 -13.84
N ALA A 15 3.99 -14.22 -14.33
CA ALA A 15 4.14 -14.67 -15.70
C ALA A 15 3.64 -13.62 -16.71
N MET A 16 2.53 -12.96 -16.43
CA MET A 16 2.00 -11.86 -17.25
C MET A 16 2.97 -10.68 -17.30
N LYS A 17 3.52 -10.23 -16.16
CA LYS A 17 4.55 -9.17 -16.14
C LYS A 17 5.79 -9.55 -16.95
N GLN A 18 6.27 -10.79 -16.81
CA GLN A 18 7.42 -11.28 -17.56
C GLN A 18 7.14 -11.28 -19.07
N GLN A 19 6.00 -11.81 -19.49
CA GLN A 19 5.62 -11.83 -20.90
C GLN A 19 5.47 -10.40 -21.48
N PHE A 20 4.99 -9.44 -20.67
CA PHE A 20 4.85 -8.04 -21.08
C PHE A 20 6.24 -7.44 -21.37
N CYS A 21 7.18 -7.59 -20.44
CA CYS A 21 8.56 -7.16 -20.61
C CYS A 21 9.24 -7.88 -21.78
N ASP A 22 9.09 -9.20 -21.88
CA ASP A 22 9.67 -10.01 -22.95
C ASP A 22 9.20 -9.58 -24.33
N LEU A 23 7.94 -9.19 -24.48
CA LEU A 23 7.42 -8.70 -25.75
C LEU A 23 8.13 -7.41 -26.15
N PHE A 24 8.33 -6.47 -25.22
CA PHE A 24 9.02 -5.22 -25.48
C PHE A 24 10.51 -5.41 -25.80
N ARG A 25 11.18 -6.36 -25.15
CA ARG A 25 12.59 -6.70 -25.45
C ARG A 25 12.80 -7.25 -26.86
N ARG A 26 11.74 -7.73 -27.53
CA ARG A 26 11.83 -8.19 -28.94
C ARG A 26 11.88 -7.03 -29.94
N PHE A 27 11.52 -5.81 -29.52
CA PHE A 27 11.58 -4.65 -30.39
C PHE A 27 13.00 -4.09 -30.47
N ARG A 28 13.45 -3.73 -31.67
CA ARG A 28 14.78 -3.11 -31.87
C ARG A 28 14.93 -1.74 -31.19
N ASN A 29 13.82 -1.08 -30.87
CA ASN A 29 13.75 0.25 -30.28
C ASN A 29 13.34 0.22 -28.80
N GLU A 30 13.70 -0.83 -28.06
CA GLU A 30 13.39 -0.99 -26.63
C GLU A 30 13.74 0.25 -25.79
N SER A 31 14.88 0.90 -26.05
CA SER A 31 15.29 2.11 -25.33
C SER A 31 14.38 3.31 -25.58
N ASP A 32 13.87 3.46 -26.81
CA ASP A 32 12.92 4.52 -27.15
C ASP A 32 11.58 4.24 -26.48
N ILE A 33 11.13 2.98 -26.49
CA ILE A 33 9.91 2.55 -25.81
C ILE A 33 10.00 2.87 -24.32
N LEU A 34 11.12 2.55 -23.65
CA LEU A 34 11.29 2.87 -22.23
C LEU A 34 11.29 4.37 -21.97
N ARG A 35 11.95 5.18 -22.81
CA ARG A 35 11.95 6.64 -22.68
C ARG A 35 10.54 7.20 -22.83
N ASP A 36 9.83 6.79 -23.87
CA ASP A 36 8.50 7.29 -24.18
C ASP A 36 7.49 6.81 -23.11
N SER A 37 7.68 5.60 -22.58
CA SER A 37 6.91 5.07 -21.44
C SER A 37 7.08 5.91 -20.18
N LYS A 38 8.31 6.31 -19.84
CA LYS A 38 8.55 7.22 -18.71
C LYS A 38 7.86 8.56 -18.93
N GLN A 39 7.83 9.06 -20.16
CA GLN A 39 7.17 10.32 -20.48
C GLN A 39 5.65 10.23 -20.31
N ILE A 40 5.02 9.16 -20.79
CA ILE A 40 3.58 8.90 -20.64
C ILE A 40 3.21 8.75 -19.15
N LEU A 41 4.01 8.00 -18.41
CA LEU A 41 3.75 7.68 -17.00
C LEU A 41 4.36 8.70 -16.04
N THR A 42 4.78 9.88 -16.52
CA THR A 42 5.41 10.92 -15.68
C THR A 42 4.53 11.30 -14.49
N HIS A 43 3.21 11.38 -14.71
CA HIS A 43 2.23 11.74 -13.67
C HIS A 43 2.13 10.68 -12.56
N ILE A 44 2.41 9.41 -12.86
CA ILE A 44 2.40 8.32 -11.88
C ILE A 44 3.75 8.21 -11.17
N ILE A 45 4.84 8.35 -11.93
CA ILE A 45 6.20 8.28 -11.38
C ILE A 45 6.43 9.46 -10.43
N ASP A 46 5.92 10.65 -10.78
CA ASP A 46 5.92 11.91 -10.02
C ASP A 46 7.25 12.25 -9.30
N SER A 47 8.36 11.75 -9.85
CA SER A 47 9.69 11.88 -9.24
C SER A 47 10.76 11.76 -10.30
N SER A 48 11.43 12.87 -10.58
CA SER A 48 12.54 12.94 -11.54
C SER A 48 13.70 12.03 -11.13
N ARG A 49 13.93 11.86 -9.83
CA ARG A 49 14.97 10.97 -9.29
C ARG A 49 14.61 9.49 -9.51
N ILE A 50 13.34 9.10 -9.31
CA ILE A 50 12.89 7.74 -9.57
C ILE A 50 12.91 7.46 -11.08
N ALA A 51 12.40 8.39 -11.90
CA ALA A 51 12.44 8.30 -13.36
C ALA A 51 13.86 8.11 -13.91
N ALA A 52 14.86 8.74 -13.29
CA ALA A 52 16.27 8.59 -13.66
C ALA A 52 16.87 7.22 -13.27
N ARG A 53 16.37 6.60 -12.19
CA ARG A 53 16.84 5.29 -11.71
C ARG A 53 16.24 4.11 -12.45
N ILE A 54 15.06 4.29 -13.05
CA ILE A 54 14.43 3.30 -13.92
C ILE A 54 15.30 3.15 -15.18
N ILE A 55 15.88 1.98 -15.41
CA ILE A 55 16.67 1.66 -16.59
C ILE A 55 16.09 0.48 -17.38
N THR A 56 15.09 -0.20 -16.83
CA THR A 56 14.38 -1.29 -17.51
C THR A 56 12.87 -1.17 -17.32
N LEU A 57 12.09 -1.91 -18.13
CA LEU A 57 10.63 -1.94 -18.02
C LEU A 57 10.15 -2.67 -16.75
N GLU A 58 10.92 -3.65 -16.26
CA GLU A 58 10.61 -4.35 -15.00
C GLU A 58 10.65 -3.37 -13.83
N GLN A 59 11.66 -2.50 -13.78
CA GLN A 59 11.76 -1.47 -12.75
C GLN A 59 10.63 -0.44 -12.87
N LEU A 60 10.16 -0.17 -14.09
CA LEU A 60 9.00 0.69 -14.29
C LEU A 60 7.72 0.02 -13.78
N LEU A 61 7.51 -1.27 -14.05
CA LEU A 61 6.40 -2.04 -13.51
C LEU A 61 6.44 -2.11 -11.98
N GLU A 62 7.61 -2.36 -11.38
CA GLU A 62 7.78 -2.35 -9.92
C GLU A 62 7.39 -1.00 -9.31
N VAL A 63 7.69 0.11 -9.98
CA VAL A 63 7.27 1.44 -9.53
C VAL A 63 5.75 1.59 -9.63
N LEU A 64 5.11 1.09 -10.69
CA LEU A 64 3.64 1.09 -10.79
C LEU A 64 2.98 0.25 -9.70
N GLU A 65 3.57 -0.91 -9.36
CA GLU A 65 3.12 -1.75 -8.26
C GLU A 65 3.28 -1.06 -6.91
N GLN A 66 4.42 -0.40 -6.68
CA GLN A 66 4.66 0.40 -5.48
C GLN A 66 3.71 1.60 -5.34
N ARG A 67 3.10 2.03 -6.44
CA ARG A 67 2.13 3.13 -6.52
C ARG A 67 0.68 2.64 -6.53
N ASP A 68 0.43 1.34 -6.40
CA ASP A 68 -0.90 0.71 -6.47
C ASP A 68 -1.67 0.95 -7.79
N GLU A 69 -0.95 1.39 -8.83
CA GLU A 69 -1.48 1.59 -10.18
C GLU A 69 -1.47 0.29 -10.99
N LEU A 70 -0.75 -0.71 -10.50
CA LEU A 70 -0.66 -2.04 -11.10
C LEU A 70 -0.71 -3.12 -10.01
N SER A 71 -1.62 -4.08 -10.14
CA SER A 71 -1.72 -5.25 -9.27
C SER A 71 -2.31 -6.45 -10.03
N ALA A 72 -2.40 -7.61 -9.36
CA ALA A 72 -3.01 -8.79 -9.95
C ALA A 72 -4.50 -8.59 -10.31
N ASP A 73 -5.17 -7.72 -9.57
CA ASP A 73 -6.60 -7.38 -9.74
C ASP A 73 -6.80 -6.09 -10.57
N ASN A 74 -5.79 -5.22 -10.63
CA ASN A 74 -5.82 -3.97 -11.40
C ASN A 74 -4.72 -3.94 -12.48
N VAL A 75 -5.08 -4.32 -13.71
CA VAL A 75 -4.19 -4.27 -14.89
C VAL A 75 -4.58 -3.20 -15.90
N THR A 76 -5.41 -2.25 -15.51
CA THR A 76 -5.94 -1.18 -16.39
C THR A 76 -4.84 -0.37 -17.05
N ILE A 77 -3.80 -0.01 -16.29
CA ILE A 77 -2.65 0.75 -16.80
C ILE A 77 -1.93 0.02 -17.94
N LEU A 78 -1.87 -1.32 -17.93
CA LEU A 78 -1.28 -2.10 -19.02
C LEU A 78 -2.14 -2.08 -20.29
N LYS A 79 -3.43 -1.72 -20.21
CA LYS A 79 -4.29 -1.55 -21.40
C LYS A 79 -4.11 -0.16 -22.01
N GLU A 80 -4.01 0.87 -21.19
CA GLU A 80 -3.91 2.26 -21.63
C GLU A 80 -2.50 2.62 -22.13
N TRP A 81 -1.47 2.11 -21.45
CA TRP A 81 -0.08 2.45 -21.74
C TRP A 81 0.37 2.03 -23.15
N PRO A 82 0.13 0.80 -23.64
CA PRO A 82 0.47 0.42 -25.01
C PRO A 82 -0.30 1.23 -26.06
N VAL A 83 -1.56 1.61 -25.79
CA VAL A 83 -2.34 2.48 -26.69
C VAL A 83 -1.70 3.85 -26.79
N ALA A 84 -1.26 4.44 -25.68
CA ALA A 84 -0.54 5.71 -25.65
C ALA A 84 0.81 5.64 -26.40
N LEU A 85 1.50 4.50 -26.34
CA LEU A 85 2.70 4.21 -27.13
C LEU A 85 2.42 3.89 -28.61
N LYS A 86 1.13 3.78 -29.01
CA LYS A 86 0.71 3.28 -30.32
C LYS A 86 1.22 1.87 -30.63
N CYS A 87 1.39 1.06 -29.59
CA CYS A 87 1.85 -0.33 -29.64
C CYS A 87 0.68 -1.28 -29.36
N PHE A 88 0.13 -1.90 -30.41
CA PHE A 88 -1.06 -2.77 -30.29
C PHE A 88 -0.74 -4.26 -30.15
N THR A 89 0.54 -4.63 -30.25
CA THR A 89 0.98 -6.04 -30.21
C THR A 89 0.75 -6.72 -28.86
N ILE A 90 0.52 -5.95 -27.80
CA ILE A 90 0.31 -6.43 -26.42
C ILE A 90 -1.16 -6.77 -26.15
N GLN A 91 -2.10 -6.18 -26.91
CA GLN A 91 -3.53 -6.37 -26.68
C GLN A 91 -3.97 -7.84 -26.63
N PRO A 92 -3.54 -8.73 -27.55
CA PRO A 92 -3.97 -10.14 -27.50
C PRO A 92 -3.56 -10.87 -26.22
N MET A 93 -2.41 -10.49 -25.66
CA MET A 93 -1.87 -11.09 -24.44
C MET A 93 -2.60 -10.58 -23.18
N LEU A 94 -2.98 -9.30 -23.14
CA LEU A 94 -3.80 -8.76 -22.05
C LEU A 94 -5.24 -9.27 -22.09
N GLU A 95 -5.83 -9.42 -23.29
CA GLU A 95 -7.14 -10.05 -23.46
C GLU A 95 -7.14 -11.51 -22.97
N GLN A 96 -6.02 -12.23 -23.12
CA GLN A 96 -5.87 -13.59 -22.59
C GLN A 96 -5.87 -13.61 -21.05
N TYR A 97 -5.16 -12.68 -20.41
CA TYR A 97 -5.15 -12.56 -18.95
C TYR A 97 -6.53 -12.16 -18.39
N GLU A 98 -7.25 -11.25 -19.06
CA GLU A 98 -8.61 -10.88 -18.69
C GLU A 98 -9.59 -12.04 -18.86
N LYS A 99 -9.47 -12.83 -19.94
CA LYS A 99 -10.25 -14.07 -20.10
C LYS A 99 -9.96 -15.07 -18.98
N LEU A 100 -8.71 -15.17 -18.52
CA LEU A 100 -8.37 -16.00 -17.36
C LEU A 100 -9.05 -15.45 -16.10
N GLN A 101 -8.95 -14.15 -15.80
CA GLN A 101 -9.67 -13.52 -14.69
C GLN A 101 -11.18 -13.74 -14.75
N ASP A 102 -11.76 -13.70 -15.95
CA ASP A 102 -13.17 -13.99 -16.22
C ASP A 102 -13.52 -15.46 -15.95
N VAL A 103 -12.64 -16.41 -16.29
CA VAL A 103 -12.80 -17.84 -15.99
C VAL A 103 -12.76 -18.07 -14.47
N TYR A 104 -11.80 -17.45 -13.75
CA TYR A 104 -11.74 -17.50 -12.29
C TYR A 104 -12.93 -16.80 -11.61
N SER A 105 -13.52 -15.78 -12.25
CA SER A 105 -14.70 -15.08 -11.74
C SER A 105 -16.04 -15.76 -12.09
N LYS A 106 -16.11 -16.53 -13.18
CA LYS A 106 -17.37 -17.16 -13.67
C LYS A 106 -17.57 -18.62 -13.28
N GLU A 107 -16.54 -19.32 -12.77
CA GLU A 107 -16.67 -20.72 -12.34
C GLU A 107 -17.05 -20.92 -10.86
N GLN A 108 -17.83 -20.01 -10.29
CA GLN A 108 -18.56 -20.29 -9.05
C GLN A 108 -20.06 -20.47 -9.32
N ARG A 109 -20.40 -21.59 -9.98
CA ARG A 109 -21.77 -22.11 -9.92
C ARG A 109 -21.83 -23.20 -8.87
N CYS A 110 -22.63 -22.98 -7.84
CA CYS A 110 -22.99 -24.04 -6.92
C CYS A 110 -23.84 -25.09 -7.68
N ASN A 111 -23.35 -26.33 -7.74
CA ASN A 111 -24.01 -27.46 -8.41
C ASN A 111 -25.38 -27.84 -7.81
N VAL A 112 -25.72 -27.25 -6.66
CA VAL A 112 -26.97 -27.51 -5.94
C VAL A 112 -28.04 -26.46 -6.27
N CYS A 113 -27.68 -25.21 -6.56
CA CYS A 113 -28.68 -24.13 -6.69
C CYS A 113 -28.59 -23.24 -7.94
N GLN A 114 -27.58 -23.39 -8.81
CA GLN A 114 -27.45 -22.65 -10.10
C GLN A 114 -27.48 -21.10 -10.02
N VAL A 115 -27.36 -20.47 -8.85
CA VAL A 115 -27.29 -19.00 -8.74
C VAL A 115 -25.84 -18.52 -8.73
N VAL A 116 -25.58 -17.39 -9.41
CA VAL A 116 -24.29 -16.69 -9.41
C VAL A 116 -24.00 -16.21 -7.98
N VAL A 117 -22.89 -16.64 -7.40
CA VAL A 117 -22.44 -16.08 -6.12
C VAL A 117 -21.83 -14.71 -6.41
N GLU A 118 -22.60 -13.65 -6.23
CA GLU A 118 -22.01 -12.33 -6.06
C GLU A 118 -21.22 -12.37 -4.75
N HIS A 119 -19.88 -12.40 -4.84
CA HIS A 119 -19.01 -12.19 -3.70
C HIS A 119 -19.05 -10.71 -3.28
N ASN A 120 -20.18 -10.31 -2.72
CA ASN A 120 -20.35 -9.10 -1.92
C ASN A 120 -21.10 -9.49 -0.65
N LEU A 121 -20.47 -10.33 0.17
CA LEU A 121 -20.79 -10.37 1.59
C LEU A 121 -20.25 -9.08 2.22
N LYS A 122 -21.02 -7.99 2.07
CA LYS A 122 -21.07 -6.96 3.10
C LYS A 122 -21.46 -7.67 4.39
N LEU A 123 -20.50 -7.82 5.28
CA LEU A 123 -20.82 -8.09 6.69
C LEU A 123 -21.84 -7.03 7.10
N PRO A 124 -23.00 -7.40 7.67
CA PRO A 124 -23.92 -6.42 8.22
C PRO A 124 -23.18 -5.73 9.37
N ASP A 125 -23.15 -4.40 9.33
CA ASP A 125 -22.59 -3.57 10.40
C ASP A 125 -23.10 -4.06 11.76
N PRO A 126 -22.23 -4.17 12.79
CA PRO A 126 -22.71 -4.36 14.15
C PRO A 126 -23.54 -3.14 14.53
N LYS A 127 -24.86 -3.34 14.52
CA LYS A 127 -25.88 -2.37 14.89
C LYS A 127 -25.58 -1.83 16.31
N PRO A 128 -25.64 -0.51 16.53
CA PRO A 128 -25.31 0.07 17.83
C PRO A 128 -26.47 -0.17 18.80
N GLU A 129 -26.30 -1.09 19.74
CA GLU A 129 -27.13 -1.14 20.94
C GLU A 129 -26.54 -0.19 21.98
N LYS A 130 -27.17 0.98 22.14
CA LYS A 130 -27.06 1.76 23.38
C LYS A 130 -27.65 0.92 24.51
N PRO A 131 -27.09 0.98 25.72
CA PRO A 131 -27.86 1.68 26.73
C PRO A 131 -27.03 2.54 27.72
N VAL A 132 -27.57 3.74 27.94
CA VAL A 132 -27.57 4.56 29.16
C VAL A 132 -26.33 5.43 29.47
N GLU A 133 -26.51 6.71 29.19
CA GLU A 133 -26.26 7.86 30.06
C GLU A 133 -25.39 7.66 31.31
N ASN A 134 -24.23 8.33 31.29
CA ASN A 134 -23.78 9.33 32.28
C ASN A 134 -22.31 9.13 32.65
N LYS A 135 -21.44 9.89 31.98
CA LYS A 135 -20.66 10.97 32.60
C LYS A 135 -19.83 11.65 31.51
N GLU A 136 -20.26 12.84 31.15
CA GLU A 136 -19.34 13.90 30.75
C GLU A 136 -18.23 13.97 31.81
N LYS A 137 -17.01 13.58 31.43
CA LYS A 137 -15.73 14.13 31.89
C LYS A 137 -14.57 13.35 31.25
N GLU A 138 -13.62 14.14 30.75
CA GLU A 138 -12.22 13.76 30.46
C GLU A 138 -11.96 13.03 29.13
N ALA A 139 -12.19 13.73 28.02
CA ALA A 139 -11.64 13.39 26.70
C ALA A 139 -10.58 14.41 26.21
N THR A 140 -9.96 15.13 27.14
CA THR A 140 -8.88 16.09 26.84
C THR A 140 -7.51 15.65 27.34
N ASP A 141 -7.41 14.59 28.15
CA ASP A 141 -6.16 14.20 28.82
C ASP A 141 -5.28 13.25 27.97
N ASN A 142 -5.87 12.34 27.19
CA ASN A 142 -5.11 11.33 26.45
C ASN A 142 -4.45 11.83 25.15
N SER A 143 -4.96 12.92 24.55
CA SER A 143 -4.42 13.46 23.30
C SER A 143 -3.11 14.21 23.54
N GLU A 144 -3.07 15.02 24.59
CA GLU A 144 -1.89 15.80 24.99
C GLU A 144 -0.76 14.85 25.43
N ASP A 145 -1.08 13.82 26.23
CA ASP A 145 -0.16 12.75 26.63
C ASP A 145 0.48 12.00 25.43
N LEU A 146 -0.24 11.88 24.31
CA LEU A 146 0.24 11.21 23.09
C LEU A 146 1.14 12.07 22.24
N ASP A 147 0.80 13.35 22.09
CA ASP A 147 1.60 14.29 21.30
C ASP A 147 2.94 14.56 22.03
N ASP A 148 2.92 14.67 23.36
CA ASP A 148 4.15 14.74 24.18
C ASP A 148 5.01 13.47 24.04
N ALA A 149 4.37 12.30 24.00
CA ALA A 149 5.05 11.03 23.76
C ALA A 149 5.69 10.97 22.35
N PHE A 150 5.02 11.51 21.34
CA PHE A 150 5.55 11.60 19.98
C PHE A 150 6.77 12.51 19.92
N ASP A 151 6.69 13.70 20.53
CA ASP A 151 7.79 14.65 20.58
C ASP A 151 9.02 14.08 21.29
N ALA A 152 8.82 13.40 22.42
CA ALA A 152 9.89 12.73 23.15
C ALA A 152 10.58 11.66 22.29
N ILE A 153 9.81 10.81 21.58
CA ILE A 153 10.40 9.72 20.78
C ILE A 153 11.02 10.23 19.48
N ALA A 154 10.38 11.19 18.80
CA ALA A 154 10.80 11.67 17.49
C ALA A 154 12.23 12.22 17.51
N GLN A 155 12.64 12.84 18.62
CA GLN A 155 14.01 13.33 18.84
C GLN A 155 15.06 12.22 18.87
N HIS A 156 14.69 11.02 19.32
CA HIS A 156 15.59 9.88 19.50
C HIS A 156 15.44 8.79 18.44
N LEU A 157 14.44 8.90 17.56
CA LEU A 157 14.14 7.89 16.56
C LEU A 157 15.17 7.85 15.41
N GLY A 158 15.64 9.01 14.97
CA GLY A 158 16.63 9.12 13.90
C GLY A 158 16.14 8.54 12.58
N ARG A 159 17.01 7.86 11.81
CA ARG A 159 16.68 7.29 10.48
C ARG A 159 15.74 6.07 10.52
N SER A 160 15.46 5.52 11.69
CA SER A 160 14.60 4.34 11.86
C SER A 160 13.10 4.63 11.72
N TRP A 161 12.72 5.88 11.45
CA TRP A 161 11.32 6.26 11.29
C TRP A 161 10.63 5.52 10.13
N LYS A 162 11.35 5.16 9.06
CA LYS A 162 10.82 4.35 7.95
C LYS A 162 10.42 2.94 8.41
N ASP A 163 11.25 2.33 9.25
CA ASP A 163 10.95 1.00 9.79
C ASP A 163 9.76 1.04 10.74
N LEU A 164 9.60 2.13 11.50
CA LEU A 164 8.39 2.33 12.30
C LEU A 164 7.15 2.55 11.44
N GLY A 165 7.24 3.35 10.37
CA GLY A 165 6.15 3.52 9.42
C GLY A 165 5.62 2.19 8.89
N ARG A 166 6.52 1.30 8.44
CA ARG A 166 6.15 -0.06 7.98
C ARG A 166 5.46 -0.87 9.07
N LYS A 167 5.91 -0.75 10.32
CA LYS A 167 5.35 -1.47 11.48
C LYS A 167 3.98 -0.94 11.89
N PHE A 168 3.73 0.35 11.67
CA PHE A 168 2.40 0.98 11.76
C PHE A 168 1.53 0.74 10.52
N ARG A 169 1.99 -0.07 9.56
CA ARG A 169 1.28 -0.38 8.32
C ARG A 169 0.97 0.85 7.46
N LEU A 170 1.91 1.81 7.44
CA LEU A 170 1.99 2.79 6.38
C LEU A 170 2.43 2.07 5.10
N SER A 171 1.90 2.50 3.96
CA SER A 171 2.42 2.06 2.67
C SER A 171 3.82 2.64 2.42
N GLU A 172 4.61 2.03 1.53
CA GLU A 172 5.87 2.65 1.11
C GLU A 172 5.63 4.01 0.45
N TYR A 173 4.45 4.22 -0.14
CA TYR A 173 4.01 5.52 -0.64
C TYR A 173 3.90 6.56 0.49
N ASP A 174 3.14 6.28 1.56
CA ASP A 174 2.99 7.22 2.68
C ASP A 174 4.35 7.53 3.32
N ILE A 175 5.21 6.51 3.44
CA ILE A 175 6.58 6.68 3.97
C ILE A 175 7.41 7.57 3.04
N GLN A 176 7.30 7.38 1.73
CA GLN A 176 8.04 8.17 0.75
C GLN A 176 7.50 9.62 0.66
N ASP A 177 6.18 9.80 0.70
CA ASP A 177 5.52 11.11 0.73
C ASP A 177 5.95 11.91 1.97
N ILE A 178 6.04 11.26 3.14
CA ILE A 178 6.63 11.86 4.35
C ILE A 178 8.11 12.19 4.15
N ASP A 179 8.89 11.31 3.51
CA ASP A 179 10.32 11.55 3.23
C ASP A 179 10.56 12.77 2.33
N ASP A 180 9.64 13.00 1.39
CA ASP A 180 9.71 14.05 0.39
C ASP A 180 9.14 15.39 0.91
N LYS A 181 8.05 15.35 1.69
CA LYS A 181 7.46 16.54 2.33
C LYS A 181 8.33 17.10 3.44
N GLU A 182 8.81 16.24 4.33
CA GLU A 182 9.50 16.68 5.54
C GLU A 182 11.02 16.68 5.39
N LYS A 183 11.68 17.76 5.82
CA LYS A 183 13.14 17.89 5.69
C LYS A 183 13.89 17.34 6.89
N ARG A 184 13.32 17.44 8.10
CA ARG A 184 13.99 17.01 9.34
C ARG A 184 13.55 15.59 9.70
N LEU A 185 14.47 14.80 10.26
CA LEU A 185 14.18 13.44 10.71
C LEU A 185 13.13 13.40 11.82
N VAL A 186 13.13 14.42 12.68
CA VAL A 186 12.13 14.59 13.76
C VAL A 186 10.75 14.81 13.16
N ASP A 187 10.63 15.72 12.18
CA ASP A 187 9.35 16.02 11.53
C ASP A 187 8.82 14.79 10.78
N ARG A 188 9.68 14.04 10.08
CA ARG A 188 9.32 12.75 9.45
C ARG A 188 8.79 11.73 10.45
N ALA A 189 9.48 11.59 11.58
CA ALA A 189 9.06 10.72 12.66
C ALA A 189 7.68 11.13 13.19
N TYR A 190 7.48 12.42 13.39
CA TYR A 190 6.21 12.98 13.85
C TYR A 190 5.08 12.70 12.85
N SER A 191 5.29 12.93 11.55
CA SER A 191 4.28 12.62 10.51
C SER A 191 3.87 11.15 10.50
N VAL A 192 4.80 10.21 10.74
CA VAL A 192 4.46 8.78 10.88
C VAL A 192 3.53 8.56 12.07
N PHE A 193 3.81 9.18 13.21
CA PHE A 193 2.97 9.05 14.40
C PHE A 193 1.60 9.71 14.22
N THR A 194 1.53 10.86 13.57
CA THR A 194 0.26 11.53 13.24
C THR A 194 -0.58 10.67 12.31
N TYR A 195 0.00 10.13 11.24
CA TYR A 195 -0.70 9.21 10.34
C TYR A 195 -1.23 7.99 11.09
N TRP A 196 -0.41 7.40 11.97
CA TRP A 196 -0.84 6.28 12.79
C TRP A 196 -1.99 6.67 13.74
N LYS A 197 -1.91 7.83 14.40
CA LYS A 197 -2.95 8.36 15.31
C LYS A 197 -4.28 8.55 14.56
N GLU A 198 -4.24 9.13 13.37
CA GLU A 198 -5.41 9.32 12.51
C GLU A 198 -6.06 7.99 12.11
N LYS A 199 -5.25 7.00 11.73
CA LYS A 199 -5.73 5.67 11.30
C LYS A 199 -6.26 4.82 12.46
N ALA A 200 -5.65 4.92 13.64
CA ALA A 200 -6.04 4.14 14.81
C ALA A 200 -7.20 4.77 15.60
N GLY A 201 -7.46 6.08 15.45
CA GLY A 201 -8.56 6.77 16.11
C GLY A 201 -8.54 6.58 17.63
N ASN A 202 -9.62 6.05 18.20
CA ASN A 202 -9.72 5.82 19.65
C ASN A 202 -8.76 4.74 20.18
N ASP A 203 -8.19 3.89 19.31
CA ASP A 203 -7.20 2.87 19.69
C ASP A 203 -5.77 3.42 19.73
N ALA A 204 -5.56 4.66 19.29
CA ALA A 204 -4.30 5.37 19.45
C ALA A 204 -4.12 5.69 20.94
N THR A 205 -3.31 4.89 21.64
CA THR A 205 -2.94 5.10 23.04
C THR A 205 -1.43 4.95 23.20
N VAL A 206 -0.87 5.56 24.25
CA VAL A 206 0.56 5.39 24.61
C VAL A 206 0.90 3.91 24.83
N MET A 207 -0.03 3.11 25.33
CA MET A 207 0.15 1.66 25.49
C MET A 207 0.28 0.93 24.15
N THR A 208 -0.56 1.27 23.16
CA THR A 208 -0.46 0.72 21.80
C THR A 208 0.87 1.11 21.16
N LEU A 209 1.31 2.37 21.35
CA LEU A 209 2.62 2.86 20.90
C LEU A 209 3.78 2.06 21.50
N ILE A 210 3.78 1.85 22.82
CA ILE A 210 4.79 1.03 23.52
C ILE A 210 4.86 -0.39 22.96
N GLN A 211 3.71 -1.04 22.73
CA GLN A 211 3.68 -2.40 22.18
C GLN A 211 4.31 -2.48 20.79
N VAL A 212 4.08 -1.48 19.94
CA VAL A 212 4.70 -1.42 18.60
C VAL A 212 6.21 -1.21 18.72
N LEU A 213 6.66 -0.28 19.56
CA LEU A 213 8.10 -0.02 19.79
C LEU A 213 8.84 -1.25 20.33
N GLN A 214 8.23 -2.01 21.23
CA GLN A 214 8.77 -3.28 21.73
C GLN A 214 8.91 -4.32 20.61
N LYS A 215 7.91 -4.45 19.73
CA LYS A 215 7.99 -5.33 18.54
C LYS A 215 9.09 -4.89 17.56
N CYS A 216 9.42 -3.60 17.54
CA CYS A 216 10.54 -3.06 16.76
C CYS A 216 11.90 -3.20 17.43
N ARG A 217 11.96 -3.85 18.62
CA ARG A 217 13.16 -3.99 19.45
C ARG A 217 13.80 -2.65 19.86
N ARG A 218 13.05 -1.54 19.80
CA ARG A 218 13.48 -0.21 20.26
C ARG A 218 13.16 -0.02 21.74
N LYS A 219 13.79 -0.86 22.58
CA LYS A 219 13.63 -0.78 24.05
C LYS A 219 14.12 0.55 24.61
N ASP A 220 15.10 1.17 23.95
CA ASP A 220 15.58 2.52 24.23
C ASP A 220 14.46 3.57 24.17
N LEU A 221 13.56 3.48 23.19
CA LEU A 221 12.43 4.40 23.05
C LEU A 221 11.30 4.11 24.05
N VAL A 222 11.08 2.85 24.37
CA VAL A 222 10.13 2.43 25.41
C VAL A 222 10.58 2.95 26.79
N ASP A 223 11.87 2.90 27.06
CA ASP A 223 12.45 3.45 28.29
C ASP A 223 12.23 4.96 28.40
N ILE A 224 12.32 5.71 27.29
CA ILE A 224 12.03 7.16 27.29
C ILE A 224 10.59 7.44 27.69
N LEU A 225 9.63 6.68 27.14
CA LEU A 225 8.21 6.84 27.47
C LEU A 225 7.86 6.42 28.90
N THR A 226 8.53 5.39 29.42
CA THR A 226 8.22 4.83 30.75
C THR A 226 8.98 5.47 31.89
N LYS A 227 10.17 6.03 31.64
CA LYS A 227 11.00 6.74 32.63
C LYS A 227 10.78 8.25 32.64
N GLY A 228 9.94 8.76 31.73
CA GLY A 228 9.58 10.17 31.60
C GLY A 228 8.37 10.62 32.43
N LYS A 229 7.63 9.72 33.09
CA LYS A 229 6.61 10.10 34.09
C LYS A 229 7.27 10.22 35.47
N PRO A 230 7.20 11.39 36.15
CA PRO A 230 7.65 11.54 37.53
C PRO A 230 6.87 10.67 38.51
#